data_AF-A0A1H6NY50-F1
#
_entry.id   AF-A0A1H6NY50-F1
#
_cell.length_a   1.000
_cell.length_b   1.000
_cell.length_c   1.000
_cell.angle_alpha   90.00
_cell.angle_beta   90.00
_cell.angle_gamma   90.00
#
_symmetry.space_group_name_H-M   'P 1'
#
loop_
_entity.id
_entity.type
_entity.pdbx_description
1 polymer ?
#
loop_
_entity_poly.entity_id
_entity_poly.type
_entity_poly.pdbx_seq_one_letter_code
_entity_poly.pdbx_strand_id
1 'polypeptide(L)'
;MSHDTRNAAAPLDDAEGERLMRRVLWRLIPFIFLCYVISYLDRTNVGFAAISMNQDLGLTATMFGWAAGLFFFGYFIFEIPSNLLLQRFGARVWIARIMITWGLISIATAFATGPISFSIARFLLGLAEAGFTPGVYLYFTYWFPGKWRAKATAAFLLGIPVANIVGSPLSGWLLEQHGIWGLKNWQLLLVTEAMPAVLLGVACLFVLVDTPAKAKWLTAREKTWLNDRIAKEQQTIGASHGTTLRAALTNPKVFTLAAINFCCIVGSIGIGIWLPQIIKGLGISNGMIGLVVALPYLLGALSMTLWARLANRSQHRLPYVVSALALAAVALVAAALTTHPTLKIASLSVAVASILSFQATFWAIPSTFLTGRAAAGGLAMIVSIGNLGGFTGPFLIGLIKDATNSFTLPFFAVASILLIGTCLMIWLGDPAKQQPVQPQALNSHS
;
A
#
# COMPACT_ATOMS: atom_id res chain seq x y z
N MET A 1 42.01 9.61 45.07
CA MET A 1 42.41 9.57 43.64
C MET A 1 42.50 8.11 43.25
N SER A 2 41.41 7.52 42.74
CA SER A 2 40.98 7.52 41.34
C SER A 2 41.64 6.40 40.50
N HIS A 3 41.10 5.19 40.57
CA HIS A 3 41.22 4.18 39.51
C HIS A 3 39.99 3.27 39.53
N ASP A 4 38.83 3.86 39.23
CA ASP A 4 37.65 3.10 38.78
C ASP A 4 37.01 3.81 37.59
N THR A 5 37.84 4.06 36.56
CA THR A 5 37.36 4.37 35.22
C THR A 5 36.79 3.08 34.64
N ARG A 6 35.53 2.77 35.00
CA ARG A 6 34.72 1.77 34.30
C ARG A 6 34.84 2.04 32.81
N ASN A 7 35.29 1.04 32.07
CA ASN A 7 35.35 1.00 30.60
C ASN A 7 34.07 1.59 29.99
N ALA A 8 34.08 2.88 29.67
CA ALA A 8 33.14 3.47 28.73
C ALA A 8 33.56 2.94 27.36
N ALA A 9 33.02 1.78 26.98
CA ALA A 9 33.30 1.17 25.69
C ALA A 9 33.12 2.23 24.60
N ALA A 10 34.15 2.41 23.76
CA ALA A 10 34.16 3.41 22.70
C ALA A 10 32.86 3.32 21.86
N PRO A 11 32.29 4.46 21.41
CA PRO A 11 31.10 4.43 20.57
C PRO A 11 31.35 3.55 19.34
N LEU A 12 30.32 2.83 18.90
CA LEU A 12 30.41 1.95 17.72
C LEU A 12 30.92 2.76 16.52
N ASP A 13 31.86 2.18 15.78
CA ASP A 13 32.29 2.76 14.52
C ASP A 13 31.19 2.63 13.45
N ASP A 14 31.34 3.32 12.32
CA ASP A 14 30.35 3.32 11.25
C ASP A 14 30.14 1.92 10.62
N ALA A 15 31.17 1.06 10.60
CA ALA A 15 31.10 -0.28 10.03
C ALA A 15 30.36 -1.26 10.96
N GLU A 16 30.62 -1.19 12.27
CA GLU A 16 29.87 -1.87 13.32
C GLU A 16 28.41 -1.41 13.32
N GLY A 17 28.17 -0.10 13.16
CA GLY A 17 26.85 0.49 12.97
C GLY A 17 26.10 -0.06 11.76
N GLU A 18 26.77 -0.23 10.60
CA GLU A 18 26.15 -0.86 9.43
C GLU A 18 25.77 -2.32 9.68
N ARG A 19 26.61 -3.10 10.37
CA ARG A 19 26.33 -4.49 10.73
C ARG A 19 25.15 -4.59 11.68
N LEU A 20 25.08 -3.69 12.67
CA LEU A 20 23.94 -3.57 13.58
C LEU A 20 22.65 -3.30 12.79
N MET A 21 22.66 -2.35 11.86
CA MET A 21 21.47 -2.03 11.07
C MET A 21 21.00 -3.18 10.17
N ARG A 22 21.93 -3.96 9.60
CA ARG A 22 21.56 -5.20 8.88
C ARG A 22 20.87 -6.20 9.80
N ARG A 23 21.37 -6.38 11.03
CA ARG A 23 20.79 -7.28 12.03
C ARG A 23 19.39 -6.83 12.44
N VAL A 24 19.20 -5.53 12.67
CA VAL A 24 17.89 -4.92 12.99
C VAL A 24 16.91 -5.15 11.83
N LEU A 25 17.35 -4.92 10.59
CA LEU A 25 16.54 -5.08 9.39
C LEU A 25 16.07 -6.54 9.23
N TRP A 26 16.99 -7.50 9.30
CA TRP A 26 16.66 -8.92 9.18
C TRP A 26 15.80 -9.46 10.32
N ARG A 27 15.81 -8.82 11.48
CA ARG A 27 14.98 -9.25 12.62
C ARG A 27 13.56 -8.70 12.56
N LEU A 28 13.38 -7.45 12.11
CA LEU A 28 12.07 -6.79 12.14
C LEU A 28 11.31 -6.92 10.82
N ILE A 29 12.00 -6.78 9.68
CA ILE A 29 11.33 -6.66 8.38
C ILE A 29 10.62 -7.94 7.95
N PRO A 30 11.16 -9.17 8.10
CA PRO A 30 10.45 -10.37 7.65
C PRO A 30 9.08 -10.55 8.33
N PHE A 31 8.98 -10.25 9.63
CA PHE A 31 7.72 -10.32 10.36
C PHE A 31 6.73 -9.25 9.88
N ILE A 32 7.16 -7.99 9.80
CA ILE A 32 6.32 -6.87 9.36
C ILE A 32 5.89 -7.05 7.89
N PHE A 33 6.78 -7.59 7.06
CA PHE A 33 6.52 -7.95 5.67
C PHE A 33 5.41 -9.00 5.58
N LEU A 34 5.48 -10.06 6.39
CA LEU A 34 4.44 -11.08 6.44
C LEU A 34 3.09 -10.48 6.89
N CYS A 35 3.08 -9.63 7.93
CA CYS A 35 1.86 -8.94 8.35
C CYS A 35 1.23 -8.10 7.22
N TYR A 36 2.06 -7.45 6.41
CA TYR A 36 1.59 -6.66 5.28
C TYR A 36 1.08 -7.50 4.12
N VAL A 37 1.72 -8.64 3.85
CA VAL A 37 1.24 -9.61 2.87
C VAL A 37 -0.18 -10.06 3.24
N ILE A 38 -0.43 -10.41 4.51
CA ILE A 38 -1.77 -10.80 4.97
C ILE A 38 -2.75 -9.62 4.92
N SER A 39 -2.34 -8.41 5.32
CA SER A 39 -3.19 -7.22 5.23
C SER A 39 -3.63 -6.90 3.79
N TYR A 40 -2.73 -7.06 2.82
CA TYR A 40 -3.09 -6.81 1.43
C TYR A 40 -3.94 -7.95 0.84
N LEU A 41 -3.69 -9.19 1.27
CA LEU A 41 -4.47 -10.35 0.88
C LEU A 41 -5.95 -10.21 1.34
N ASP A 42 -6.19 -9.84 2.60
CA ASP A 42 -7.54 -9.56 3.12
C ASP A 42 -8.26 -8.40 2.41
N ARG A 43 -7.50 -7.48 1.81
CA ARG A 43 -8.07 -6.37 1.06
C ARG A 43 -8.61 -6.81 -0.30
N THR A 44 -7.93 -7.75 -0.96
CA THR A 44 -8.25 -8.18 -2.32
C THR A 44 -9.10 -9.46 -2.36
N ASN A 45 -9.10 -10.26 -1.30
CA ASN A 45 -9.82 -11.53 -1.24
C ASN A 45 -11.34 -11.42 -1.46
N VAL A 46 -11.92 -10.27 -1.10
CA VAL A 46 -13.33 -9.98 -1.31
C VAL A 46 -13.72 -10.06 -2.79
N GLY A 47 -12.78 -9.79 -3.71
CA GLY A 47 -12.97 -9.95 -5.15
C GLY A 47 -13.12 -11.41 -5.58
N PHE A 48 -12.41 -12.33 -4.92
CA PHE A 48 -12.58 -13.77 -5.12
C PHE A 48 -13.87 -14.28 -4.49
N ALA A 49 -14.14 -13.87 -3.24
CA ALA A 49 -15.38 -14.21 -2.54
C ALA A 49 -16.62 -13.84 -3.37
N ALA A 50 -16.60 -12.68 -4.03
CA ALA A 50 -17.68 -12.15 -4.87
C ALA A 50 -18.14 -13.08 -6.01
N ILE A 51 -17.32 -14.06 -6.43
CA ILE A 51 -17.68 -15.05 -7.46
C ILE A 51 -18.90 -15.87 -7.05
N SER A 52 -19.04 -16.19 -5.75
CA SER A 52 -20.19 -16.95 -5.22
C SER A 52 -20.98 -16.17 -4.17
N MET A 53 -20.31 -15.36 -3.35
CA MET A 53 -20.91 -14.56 -2.28
C MET A 53 -22.01 -13.61 -2.78
N ASN A 54 -21.84 -13.01 -3.97
CA ASN A 54 -22.82 -12.05 -4.47
C ASN A 54 -24.19 -12.69 -4.68
N GLN A 55 -24.23 -13.92 -5.18
CA GLN A 55 -25.48 -14.66 -5.36
C GLN A 55 -26.10 -15.04 -4.00
N ASP A 56 -25.28 -15.49 -3.06
CA ASP A 56 -25.73 -15.91 -1.72
C ASP A 56 -26.30 -14.75 -0.88
N LEU A 57 -25.72 -13.56 -1.01
CA LEU A 57 -26.11 -12.38 -0.24
C LEU A 57 -27.07 -11.45 -0.99
N GLY A 58 -27.46 -11.79 -2.23
CA GLY A 58 -28.32 -10.95 -3.07
C GLY A 58 -27.68 -9.60 -3.44
N LEU A 59 -26.37 -9.56 -3.66
CA LEU A 59 -25.63 -8.34 -4.03
C LEU A 59 -25.69 -8.11 -5.54
N THR A 60 -26.18 -6.94 -5.95
CA THR A 60 -25.93 -6.41 -7.31
C THR A 60 -24.47 -5.97 -7.44
N ALA A 61 -23.99 -5.70 -8.66
CA ALA A 61 -22.63 -5.21 -8.85
C ALA A 61 -22.40 -3.86 -8.17
N THR A 62 -23.40 -2.98 -8.18
CA THR A 62 -23.40 -1.68 -7.49
C THR A 62 -23.30 -1.86 -5.99
N MET A 63 -24.11 -2.76 -5.40
CA MET A 63 -24.06 -3.04 -3.95
C MET A 63 -22.72 -3.62 -3.52
N PHE A 64 -22.17 -4.56 -4.30
CA PHE A 64 -20.84 -5.10 -4.06
C PHE A 64 -19.76 -4.02 -4.17
N GLY A 65 -19.78 -3.20 -5.22
CA GLY A 65 -18.82 -2.11 -5.42
C GLY A 65 -18.88 -1.06 -4.31
N TRP A 66 -20.09 -0.72 -3.85
CA TRP A 66 -20.31 0.16 -2.71
C TRP A 66 -19.70 -0.41 -1.42
N ALA A 67 -20.02 -1.66 -1.07
CA ALA A 67 -19.50 -2.31 0.13
C ALA A 67 -17.97 -2.52 0.06
N ALA A 68 -17.44 -2.90 -1.11
CA ALA A 68 -16.00 -3.00 -1.34
C ALA A 68 -15.31 -1.66 -1.11
N GLY A 69 -15.92 -0.56 -1.58
CA GLY A 69 -15.43 0.81 -1.40
C GLY A 69 -15.54 1.33 0.03
N LEU A 70 -16.60 1.00 0.78
CA LEU A 70 -16.82 1.45 2.17
C LEU A 70 -15.64 1.13 3.10
N PHE A 71 -14.90 0.06 2.83
CA PHE A 71 -13.64 -0.24 3.49
C PHE A 71 -12.65 0.92 3.40
N PHE A 72 -12.41 1.47 2.20
CA PHE A 72 -11.47 2.58 2.01
C PHE A 72 -11.98 3.88 2.62
N PHE A 73 -13.30 4.06 2.66
CA PHE A 73 -13.91 5.20 3.33
C PHE A 73 -13.70 5.15 4.84
N GLY A 74 -13.95 4.00 5.49
CA GLY A 74 -13.64 3.78 6.90
C GLY A 74 -12.15 3.93 7.19
N TYR A 75 -11.30 3.37 6.32
CA TYR A 75 -9.85 3.50 6.42
C TYR A 75 -9.41 4.97 6.41
N PHE A 76 -9.88 5.76 5.44
CA PHE A 76 -9.54 7.18 5.29
C PHE A 76 -9.89 8.02 6.52
N ILE A 77 -11.11 7.85 7.08
CA ILE A 77 -11.57 8.64 8.23
C ILE A 77 -10.72 8.34 9.48
N PHE A 78 -10.38 7.07 9.69
CA PHE A 78 -9.74 6.62 10.93
C PHE A 78 -8.21 6.50 10.85
N GLU A 79 -7.61 6.74 9.68
CA GLU A 79 -6.16 6.67 9.48
C GLU A 79 -5.39 7.63 10.41
N ILE A 80 -5.80 8.90 10.44
CA ILE A 80 -5.15 9.94 11.25
C ILE A 80 -5.38 9.70 12.76
N PRO A 81 -6.63 9.52 13.25
CA PRO A 81 -6.87 9.22 14.66
C PRO A 81 -6.12 7.97 15.15
N SER A 82 -6.11 6.89 14.35
CA SER A 82 -5.43 5.65 14.72
C SER A 82 -3.93 5.86 14.90
N ASN A 83 -3.29 6.66 14.05
CA ASN A 83 -1.86 6.95 14.18
C ASN A 83 -1.50 7.80 15.40
N LEU A 84 -2.38 8.73 15.81
CA LEU A 84 -2.18 9.50 17.05
C LEU A 84 -2.24 8.59 18.28
N LEU A 85 -3.17 7.63 18.27
CA LEU A 85 -3.29 6.64 19.34
C LEU A 85 -2.10 5.68 19.35
N LEU A 86 -1.54 5.32 18.20
CA LEU A 86 -0.31 4.53 18.11
C LEU A 86 0.86 5.21 18.85
N GLN A 87 1.04 6.53 18.66
CA GLN A 87 2.08 7.28 19.38
C GLN A 87 1.88 7.24 20.90
N ARG A 88 0.62 7.27 21.36
CA ARG A 88 0.26 7.27 22.78
C ARG A 88 0.43 5.89 23.44
N PHE A 89 -0.02 4.83 22.77
CA PHE A 89 -0.07 3.47 23.33
C PHE A 89 1.14 2.61 22.97
N GLY A 90 1.97 3.06 22.03
CA GLY A 90 3.13 2.32 21.53
C GLY A 90 2.79 1.46 20.31
N ALA A 91 3.74 1.38 19.38
CA ALA A 91 3.56 0.69 18.10
C ALA A 91 3.23 -0.80 18.26
N ARG A 92 3.89 -1.50 19.20
CA ARG A 92 3.72 -2.95 19.40
C ARG A 92 2.29 -3.31 19.77
N VAL A 93 1.72 -2.63 20.77
CA VAL A 93 0.38 -2.93 21.28
C VAL A 93 -0.67 -2.46 20.28
N TRP A 94 -0.46 -1.31 19.65
CA TRP A 94 -1.44 -0.77 18.71
C TRP A 94 -1.51 -1.54 17.40
N ILE A 95 -0.36 -1.93 16.83
CA ILE A 95 -0.31 -2.78 15.62
C ILE A 95 -0.96 -4.14 15.92
N ALA A 96 -0.66 -4.74 17.08
CA ALA A 96 -1.31 -5.98 17.51
C ALA A 96 -2.84 -5.84 17.60
N ARG A 97 -3.32 -4.76 18.25
CA ARG A 97 -4.76 -4.45 18.36
C ARG A 97 -5.39 -4.34 16.98
N ILE A 98 -4.78 -3.58 16.07
CA ILE A 98 -5.27 -3.43 14.69
C ILE A 98 -5.39 -4.80 14.04
N MET A 99 -4.33 -5.62 14.04
CA MET A 99 -4.34 -6.94 13.42
C MET A 99 -5.39 -7.90 14.00
N ILE A 100 -5.53 -7.94 15.32
CA ILE A 100 -6.51 -8.80 15.99
C ILE A 100 -7.93 -8.32 15.66
N THR A 101 -8.20 -7.02 15.79
CA THR A 101 -9.55 -6.48 15.56
C THR A 101 -9.97 -6.57 14.09
N TRP A 102 -9.08 -6.23 13.15
CA TRP A 102 -9.34 -6.40 11.72
C TRP A 102 -9.53 -7.88 11.37
N GLY A 103 -8.66 -8.78 11.82
CA GLY A 103 -8.79 -10.22 11.54
C GLY A 103 -10.10 -10.81 12.07
N LEU A 104 -10.53 -10.44 13.28
CA LEU A 104 -11.82 -10.89 13.84
C LEU A 104 -13.02 -10.36 13.05
N ILE A 105 -12.99 -9.10 12.61
CA ILE A 105 -14.06 -8.52 11.77
C ILE A 105 -14.06 -9.16 10.37
N SER A 106 -12.89 -9.51 9.84
CA SER A 106 -12.74 -10.21 8.56
C SER A 106 -13.39 -11.60 8.64
N ILE A 107 -13.11 -12.37 9.71
CA ILE A 107 -13.80 -13.63 10.02
C ILE A 107 -15.31 -13.41 10.17
N ALA A 108 -15.74 -12.38 10.90
CA ALA A 108 -17.15 -12.06 11.09
C ALA A 108 -17.87 -11.73 9.76
N THR A 109 -17.16 -11.20 8.77
CA THR A 109 -17.70 -10.89 7.44
C THR A 109 -18.19 -12.15 6.71
N ALA A 110 -17.61 -13.31 7.00
CA ALA A 110 -18.08 -14.60 6.47
C ALA A 110 -19.52 -14.93 6.89
N PHE A 111 -20.03 -14.32 7.96
CA PHE A 111 -21.38 -14.55 8.49
C PHE A 111 -22.36 -13.44 8.12
N ALA A 112 -22.02 -12.57 7.16
CA ALA A 112 -22.96 -11.61 6.61
C ALA A 112 -24.20 -12.32 6.02
N THR A 113 -25.37 -11.73 6.20
CA THR A 113 -26.68 -12.28 5.80
C THR A 113 -27.39 -11.47 4.72
N GLY A 114 -26.74 -10.44 4.19
CA GLY A 114 -27.28 -9.61 3.11
C GLY A 114 -26.51 -8.30 2.88
N PRO A 115 -27.00 -7.43 1.98
CA PRO A 115 -26.25 -6.26 1.50
C PRO A 115 -25.88 -5.26 2.60
N ILE A 116 -26.79 -5.04 3.54
CA ILE A 116 -26.58 -4.11 4.66
C ILE A 116 -25.54 -4.66 5.63
N SER A 117 -25.69 -5.91 6.08
CA SER A 117 -24.75 -6.55 7.00
C SER A 117 -23.33 -6.61 6.44
N PHE A 118 -23.20 -6.93 5.14
CA PHE A 118 -21.92 -6.95 4.44
C PHE A 118 -21.30 -5.54 4.34
N SER A 119 -22.10 -4.52 4.01
CA SER A 119 -21.65 -3.13 3.97
C SER A 119 -21.14 -2.63 5.32
N ILE A 120 -21.85 -2.95 6.41
CA ILE A 120 -21.44 -2.63 7.78
C ILE A 120 -20.13 -3.34 8.12
N ALA A 121 -20.04 -4.63 7.85
CA ALA A 121 -18.82 -5.41 8.09
C ALA A 121 -17.62 -4.81 7.36
N ARG A 122 -17.77 -4.44 6.08
CA ARG A 122 -16.71 -3.80 5.28
C ARG A 122 -16.30 -2.42 5.81
N PHE A 123 -17.25 -1.60 6.26
CA PHE A 123 -16.93 -0.32 6.89
C PHE A 123 -16.15 -0.50 8.20
N LEU A 124 -16.62 -1.39 9.08
CA LEU A 124 -15.94 -1.72 10.35
C LEU A 124 -14.55 -2.31 10.12
N LEU A 125 -14.39 -3.12 9.08
CA LEU A 125 -13.10 -3.67 8.67
C LEU A 125 -12.12 -2.57 8.31
N GLY A 126 -12.56 -1.61 7.48
CA GLY A 126 -11.77 -0.44 7.11
C GLY A 126 -11.37 0.41 8.32
N LEU A 127 -12.32 0.62 9.24
CA LEU A 127 -12.09 1.33 10.51
C LEU A 127 -11.08 0.60 11.40
N ALA A 128 -11.13 -0.73 11.48
CA ALA A 128 -10.25 -1.52 12.32
C ALA A 128 -8.82 -1.61 11.75
N GLU A 129 -8.68 -1.76 10.43
CA GLU A 129 -7.39 -1.82 9.72
C GLU A 129 -6.73 -0.42 9.60
N ALA A 130 -7.51 0.65 9.77
CA ALA A 130 -7.01 2.02 9.68
C ALA A 130 -5.79 2.25 10.58
N GLY A 131 -4.72 2.77 9.98
CA GLY A 131 -3.47 3.05 10.69
C GLY A 131 -2.46 1.91 10.71
N PHE A 132 -2.75 0.72 10.12
CA PHE A 132 -1.73 -0.34 10.00
C PHE A 132 -0.52 0.13 9.18
N THR A 133 -0.74 0.46 7.90
CA THR A 133 0.34 0.85 6.96
C THR A 133 1.08 2.11 7.45
N PRO A 134 0.38 3.21 7.81
CA PRO A 134 1.04 4.41 8.31
C PRO A 134 1.70 4.20 9.67
N GLY A 135 1.15 3.31 10.49
CA GLY A 135 1.71 2.95 11.78
C GLY A 135 3.01 2.17 11.66
N VAL A 136 3.13 1.30 10.65
CA VAL A 136 4.40 0.64 10.29
C VAL A 136 5.41 1.67 9.79
N TYR A 137 5.02 2.64 8.97
CA TYR A 137 5.92 3.72 8.55
C TYR A 137 6.42 4.54 9.73
N LEU A 138 5.53 4.87 10.68
CA LEU A 138 5.90 5.54 11.92
C LEU A 138 6.85 4.68 12.75
N TYR A 139 6.57 3.38 12.89
CA TYR A 139 7.46 2.43 13.56
C TYR A 139 8.86 2.38 12.94
N PHE A 140 8.98 2.46 11.60
CA PHE A 140 10.28 2.52 10.94
C PHE A 140 11.07 3.78 11.30
N THR A 141 10.42 4.88 11.65
CA THR A 141 11.13 6.09 12.13
C THR A 141 11.81 5.88 13.49
N TYR A 142 11.27 4.99 14.33
CA TYR A 142 11.83 4.66 15.64
C TYR A 142 13.01 3.69 15.59
N TRP A 143 13.20 2.99 14.46
CA TRP A 143 14.18 1.90 14.35
C TRP A 143 15.23 2.11 13.26
N PHE A 144 14.89 2.79 12.17
CA PHE A 144 15.74 2.89 10.99
C PHE A 144 16.07 4.36 10.67
N PRO A 145 17.35 4.76 10.78
CA PRO A 145 17.80 6.08 10.34
C PRO A 145 18.11 6.15 8.84
N GLY A 146 17.83 7.29 8.22
CA GLY A 146 18.20 7.66 6.84
C GLY A 146 18.02 6.54 5.80
N LYS A 147 19.14 6.12 5.17
CA LYS A 147 19.17 5.12 4.09
C LYS A 147 18.55 3.77 4.47
N TRP A 148 18.57 3.38 5.75
CA TRP A 148 17.99 2.12 6.21
C TRP A 148 16.46 2.18 6.26
N ARG A 149 15.89 3.36 6.52
CA ARG A 149 14.44 3.58 6.49
C ARG A 149 13.90 3.36 5.08
N ALA A 150 14.58 3.93 4.07
CA ALA A 150 14.22 3.75 2.68
C ALA A 150 14.27 2.27 2.25
N LYS A 151 15.30 1.51 2.70
CA LYS A 151 15.39 0.06 2.45
C LYS A 151 14.25 -0.72 3.12
N ALA A 152 13.93 -0.40 4.37
CA ALA A 152 12.82 -1.01 5.09
C ALA A 152 11.46 -0.76 4.40
N THR A 153 11.20 0.49 4.01
CA THR A 153 10.00 0.87 3.26
C THR A 153 9.93 0.17 1.91
N ALA A 154 11.04 0.09 1.16
CA ALA A 154 11.07 -0.61 -0.12
C ALA A 154 10.79 -2.11 0.04
N ALA A 155 11.40 -2.77 1.03
CA ALA A 155 11.13 -4.17 1.34
C ALA A 155 9.67 -4.40 1.74
N PHE A 156 9.10 -3.50 2.55
CA PHE A 156 7.70 -3.55 2.94
C PHE A 156 6.76 -3.43 1.74
N LEU A 157 6.99 -2.47 0.83
CA LEU A 157 6.14 -2.26 -0.36
C LEU A 157 6.15 -3.44 -1.34
N LEU A 158 7.21 -4.26 -1.36
CA LEU A 158 7.22 -5.52 -2.13
C LEU A 158 6.15 -6.52 -1.64
N GLY A 159 5.58 -6.31 -0.45
CA GLY A 159 4.48 -7.14 0.05
C GLY A 159 3.22 -7.04 -0.81
N ILE A 160 2.96 -5.92 -1.49
CA ILE A 160 1.79 -5.76 -2.37
C ILE A 160 1.78 -6.79 -3.51
N PRO A 161 2.81 -6.85 -4.39
CA PRO A 161 2.82 -7.85 -5.45
C PRO A 161 2.92 -9.27 -4.89
N VAL A 162 3.69 -9.50 -3.82
CA VAL A 162 3.84 -10.84 -3.23
C VAL A 162 2.50 -11.36 -2.68
N ALA A 163 1.71 -10.51 -2.04
CA ALA A 163 0.37 -10.86 -1.56
C ALA A 163 -0.54 -11.33 -2.69
N ASN A 164 -0.51 -10.67 -3.85
CA ASN A 164 -1.35 -11.10 -4.96
C ASN A 164 -0.79 -12.32 -5.69
N ILE A 165 0.53 -12.46 -5.81
CA ILE A 165 1.18 -13.63 -6.44
C ILE A 165 0.91 -14.91 -5.65
N VAL A 166 0.94 -14.84 -4.30
CA VAL A 166 0.73 -15.99 -3.42
C VAL A 166 -0.74 -16.14 -3.03
N GLY A 167 -1.42 -15.05 -2.73
CA GLY A 167 -2.81 -15.02 -2.30
C GLY A 167 -3.77 -15.44 -3.41
N SER A 168 -3.57 -14.99 -4.66
CA SER A 168 -4.52 -15.31 -5.74
C SER A 168 -4.67 -16.82 -5.99
N PRO A 169 -3.59 -17.62 -6.12
CA PRO A 169 -3.71 -19.07 -6.23
C PRO A 169 -4.33 -19.72 -4.99
N LEU A 170 -3.98 -19.23 -3.78
CA LEU A 170 -4.55 -19.72 -2.53
C LEU A 170 -6.06 -19.49 -2.47
N SER A 171 -6.53 -18.27 -2.77
CA SER A 171 -7.94 -17.93 -2.86
C SER A 171 -8.67 -18.76 -3.91
N GLY A 172 -8.06 -18.95 -5.09
CA GLY A 172 -8.60 -19.81 -6.15
C GLY A 172 -8.80 -21.26 -5.71
N TRP A 173 -7.80 -21.84 -5.03
CA TRP A 173 -7.85 -23.19 -4.48
C TRP A 173 -8.89 -23.34 -3.36
N LEU A 174 -9.00 -22.34 -2.46
CA LEU A 174 -10.01 -22.31 -1.39
C LEU A 174 -11.44 -22.27 -1.93
N LEU A 175 -11.65 -21.59 -3.07
CA LEU A 175 -12.95 -21.55 -3.74
C LEU A 175 -13.39 -22.88 -4.37
N GLU A 176 -12.49 -23.85 -4.54
CA GLU A 176 -12.82 -25.21 -5.00
C GLU A 176 -13.12 -26.16 -3.84
N GLN A 177 -12.79 -25.79 -2.60
CA GLN A 177 -13.07 -26.63 -1.45
C GLN A 177 -14.54 -26.57 -1.09
N HIS A 178 -15.14 -27.74 -0.84
CA HIS A 178 -16.56 -27.87 -0.52
C HIS A 178 -16.74 -28.51 0.86
N GLY A 179 -17.68 -27.98 1.65
CA GLY A 179 -18.17 -28.63 2.87
C GLY A 179 -17.20 -28.63 4.07
N ILE A 180 -16.05 -27.97 3.98
CA ILE A 180 -15.12 -27.84 5.11
C ILE A 180 -15.79 -27.00 6.20
N TRP A 181 -15.91 -27.55 7.42
CA TRP A 181 -16.57 -26.95 8.58
C TRP A 181 -18.03 -26.53 8.38
N GLY A 182 -18.71 -27.09 7.36
CA GLY A 182 -20.08 -26.70 7.00
C GLY A 182 -20.19 -25.29 6.42
N LEU A 183 -19.07 -24.65 6.09
CA LEU A 183 -19.01 -23.31 5.50
C LEU A 183 -19.15 -23.37 3.98
N LYS A 184 -19.75 -22.33 3.40
CA LYS A 184 -19.71 -22.11 1.95
C LYS A 184 -18.29 -21.73 1.51
N ASN A 185 -17.97 -21.94 0.24
CA ASN A 185 -16.62 -21.76 -0.30
C ASN A 185 -16.05 -20.34 -0.05
N TRP A 186 -16.86 -19.30 -0.22
CA TRP A 186 -16.44 -17.91 0.05
C TRP A 186 -16.30 -17.62 1.55
N GLN A 187 -17.10 -18.27 2.40
CA GLN A 187 -17.00 -18.12 3.86
C GLN A 187 -15.71 -18.76 4.35
N LEU A 188 -15.40 -19.97 3.86
CA LEU A 188 -14.15 -20.65 4.16
C LEU A 188 -12.95 -19.79 3.74
N LEU A 189 -12.99 -19.20 2.55
CA LEU A 189 -11.95 -18.29 2.06
C LEU A 189 -11.74 -17.11 3.01
N LEU A 190 -12.80 -16.38 3.38
CA LEU A 190 -12.68 -15.23 4.28
C LEU A 190 -12.17 -15.63 5.67
N VAL A 191 -12.63 -16.77 6.21
CA VAL A 191 -12.21 -17.24 7.55
C VAL A 191 -10.75 -17.70 7.55
N THR A 192 -10.34 -18.48 6.54
CA THR A 192 -9.00 -19.08 6.49
C THR A 192 -7.92 -18.04 6.22
N GLU A 193 -8.20 -17.03 5.39
CA GLU A 193 -7.25 -15.98 5.07
C GLU A 193 -7.11 -14.92 6.18
N ALA A 194 -8.19 -14.66 6.92
CA ALA A 194 -8.20 -13.73 8.05
C ALA A 194 -7.57 -14.31 9.33
N MET A 195 -7.61 -15.63 9.52
CA MET A 195 -7.09 -16.28 10.73
C MET A 195 -5.58 -15.99 10.97
N PRO A 196 -4.70 -16.05 9.94
CA PRO A 196 -3.32 -15.60 10.05
C PRO A 196 -3.17 -14.18 10.59
N ALA A 197 -4.08 -13.24 10.26
CA ALA A 197 -4.01 -11.87 10.77
C ALA A 197 -4.16 -11.82 12.30
N VAL A 198 -5.10 -12.60 12.86
CA VAL A 198 -5.30 -12.70 14.31
C VAL A 198 -4.08 -13.33 14.99
N LEU A 199 -3.57 -14.43 14.43
CA LEU A 199 -2.39 -15.14 14.96
C LEU A 199 -1.14 -14.25 14.94
N LEU A 200 -0.89 -13.56 13.83
CA LEU A 200 0.22 -12.62 13.71
C LEU A 200 0.01 -11.39 14.60
N GLY A 201 -1.23 -10.95 14.81
CA GLY A 201 -1.55 -9.88 15.76
C GLY A 201 -1.21 -10.26 17.20
N VAL A 202 -1.48 -11.50 17.61
CA VAL A 202 -1.03 -12.03 18.91
C VAL A 202 0.50 -12.14 18.94
N ALA A 203 1.11 -12.69 17.89
CA ALA A 203 2.57 -12.81 17.78
C ALA A 203 3.28 -11.44 17.84
N CYS A 204 2.65 -10.38 17.33
CA CYS A 204 3.16 -9.02 17.36
C CYS A 204 3.48 -8.56 18.79
N LEU A 205 2.68 -8.96 19.79
CA LEU A 205 2.92 -8.60 21.20
C LEU A 205 4.24 -9.17 21.75
N PHE A 206 4.73 -10.27 21.16
CA PHE A 206 5.94 -10.96 21.58
C PHE A 206 7.15 -10.66 20.68
N VAL A 207 6.92 -10.46 19.38
CA VAL A 207 7.98 -10.29 18.37
C VAL A 207 8.40 -8.83 18.22
N LEU A 208 7.43 -7.90 18.17
CA LEU A 208 7.73 -6.48 18.02
C LEU A 208 8.22 -5.87 19.33
N VAL A 209 9.05 -4.84 19.22
CA VAL A 209 9.58 -4.06 20.36
C VAL A 209 9.39 -2.59 20.03
N ASP A 210 8.75 -1.82 20.90
CA ASP A 210 8.36 -0.43 20.59
C ASP A 210 9.53 0.45 20.16
N THR A 211 10.66 0.36 20.88
CA THR A 211 11.82 1.23 20.68
C THR A 211 13.13 0.46 20.92
N PRO A 212 14.25 0.92 20.31
CA PRO A 212 15.58 0.34 20.53
C PRO A 212 15.97 0.25 22.01
N ALA A 213 15.59 1.23 22.83
CA ALA A 213 15.88 1.25 24.26
C ALA A 213 15.32 0.01 25.00
N LYS A 214 14.13 -0.46 24.61
CA LYS A 214 13.44 -1.61 25.21
C LYS A 214 13.92 -2.95 24.65
N ALA A 215 14.79 -2.96 23.64
CA ALA A 215 15.23 -4.19 22.99
C ALA A 215 16.16 -5.00 23.89
N LYS A 216 15.79 -6.25 24.20
CA LYS A 216 16.63 -7.14 25.02
C LYS A 216 17.82 -7.74 24.26
N TRP A 217 17.72 -7.79 22.93
CA TRP A 217 18.73 -8.37 22.03
C TRP A 217 19.81 -7.37 21.58
N LEU A 218 19.71 -6.11 22.02
CA LEU A 218 20.72 -5.07 21.79
C LEU A 218 21.58 -4.88 23.03
N THR A 219 22.89 -4.80 22.85
CA THR A 219 23.82 -4.38 23.89
C THR A 219 23.61 -2.91 24.26
N ALA A 220 24.01 -2.49 25.46
CA ALA A 220 23.91 -1.09 25.87
C ALA A 220 24.60 -0.13 24.89
N ARG A 221 25.75 -0.53 24.35
CA ARG A 221 26.52 0.21 23.33
C ARG A 221 25.74 0.39 22.02
N GLU A 222 25.12 -0.67 21.52
CA GLU A 222 24.26 -0.64 20.32
C GLU A 222 23.01 0.21 20.52
N LYS A 223 22.39 0.17 21.71
CA LYS A 223 21.24 1.01 22.04
C LYS A 223 21.59 2.49 22.00
N THR A 224 22.69 2.87 22.65
CA THR A 224 23.14 4.26 22.70
C THR A 224 23.42 4.77 21.29
N TRP A 225 24.22 4.05 20.50
CA TRP A 225 24.55 4.45 19.13
C TRP A 225 23.30 4.63 18.24
N LEU A 226 22.34 3.70 18.31
CA LEU A 226 21.13 3.78 17.49
C LEU A 226 20.22 4.94 17.91
N ASN A 227 20.03 5.13 19.22
CA ASN A 227 19.23 6.25 19.74
C ASN A 227 19.87 7.60 19.40
N ASP A 228 21.19 7.72 19.53
CA ASP A 228 21.91 8.96 19.19
C ASP A 228 21.81 9.27 17.70
N ARG A 229 21.91 8.25 16.84
CA ARG A 229 21.77 8.44 15.39
C ARG A 229 20.37 8.90 15.00
N ILE A 230 19.33 8.32 15.61
CA ILE A 230 17.93 8.70 15.39
C ILE A 230 17.68 10.11 15.95
N ALA A 231 18.17 10.42 17.14
CA ALA A 231 18.02 11.73 17.77
C ALA A 231 18.72 12.83 16.95
N LYS A 232 19.93 12.56 16.44
CA LYS A 232 20.66 13.49 15.57
C LYS A 232 19.91 13.75 14.26
N GLU A 233 19.32 12.72 13.66
CA GLU A 233 18.48 12.89 12.45
C GLU A 233 17.22 13.70 12.78
N GLN A 234 16.55 13.42 13.90
CA GLN A 234 15.36 14.15 14.35
C GLN A 234 15.65 15.62 14.63
N GLN A 235 16.81 15.93 15.23
CA GLN A 235 17.28 17.30 15.46
C GLN A 235 17.65 18.00 14.14
N THR A 236 18.31 17.31 13.21
CA THR A 236 18.65 17.86 11.90
C THR A 236 17.39 18.20 11.10
N ILE A 237 16.40 17.31 11.11
CA ILE A 237 15.08 17.55 10.54
C ILE A 237 14.40 18.72 11.27
N GLY A 238 14.47 18.72 12.61
CA GLY A 238 13.97 19.76 13.53
C GLY A 238 14.49 21.17 13.24
N ALA A 239 15.78 21.28 12.92
CA ALA A 239 16.48 22.54 12.69
C ALA A 239 16.27 23.08 11.27
N SER A 240 15.94 22.23 10.28
CA SER A 240 15.68 22.66 8.89
C SER A 240 14.25 23.21 8.69
N HIS A 241 13.53 23.56 9.75
CA HIS A 241 12.08 23.85 9.75
C HIS A 241 11.73 25.31 9.41
N GLY A 242 11.93 25.71 8.14
CA GLY A 242 11.49 27.02 7.62
C GLY A 242 10.07 27.05 7.03
N THR A 243 9.46 25.91 6.68
CA THR A 243 8.13 25.85 6.04
C THR A 243 7.06 25.28 6.98
N THR A 244 6.03 26.09 7.23
CA THR A 244 4.90 25.74 8.11
C THR A 244 4.02 24.66 7.48
N LEU A 245 3.50 23.75 8.31
CA LEU A 245 2.55 22.68 7.91
C LEU A 245 1.39 23.24 7.07
N ARG A 246 0.91 24.44 7.41
CA ARG A 246 -0.13 25.16 6.67
C ARG A 246 0.23 25.39 5.20
N ALA A 247 1.49 25.73 4.90
CA ALA A 247 1.95 25.99 3.54
C ALA A 247 1.96 24.73 2.66
N ALA A 248 2.18 23.55 3.24
CA ALA A 248 2.03 22.28 2.52
C ALA A 248 0.56 21.94 2.25
N LEU A 249 -0.31 22.15 3.24
CA LEU A 249 -1.74 21.84 3.13
C LEU A 249 -2.50 22.79 2.18
N THR A 250 -1.92 23.94 1.83
CA THR A 250 -2.50 24.90 0.87
C THR A 250 -1.78 24.92 -0.48
N ASN A 251 -0.82 24.02 -0.71
CA ASN A 251 -0.04 24.04 -1.94
C ASN A 251 -0.83 23.38 -3.09
N PRO A 252 -1.15 24.10 -4.19
CA PRO A 252 -1.90 23.55 -5.31
C PRO A 252 -1.20 22.35 -5.97
N LYS A 253 0.15 22.29 -5.95
CA LYS A 253 0.90 21.14 -6.48
C LYS A 253 0.61 19.85 -5.70
N VAL A 254 0.37 19.95 -4.39
CA VAL A 254 0.02 18.81 -3.54
C VAL A 254 -1.36 18.27 -3.90
N PHE A 255 -2.34 19.16 -4.14
CA PHE A 255 -3.67 18.76 -4.61
C PHE A 255 -3.64 18.12 -6.00
N THR A 256 -2.85 18.65 -6.94
CA THR A 256 -2.69 18.04 -8.26
C THR A 256 -2.09 16.64 -8.15
N LEU A 257 -1.03 16.45 -7.35
CA LEU A 257 -0.45 15.13 -7.11
C LEU A 257 -1.41 14.19 -6.40
N ALA A 258 -2.21 14.70 -5.46
CA ALA A 258 -3.27 13.94 -4.81
C ALA A 258 -4.34 13.46 -5.81
N ALA A 259 -4.75 14.32 -6.75
CA ALA A 259 -5.69 13.98 -7.82
C ALA A 259 -5.10 12.94 -8.80
N ILE A 260 -3.81 13.05 -9.14
CA ILE A 260 -3.11 12.05 -9.97
C ILE A 260 -3.04 10.70 -9.24
N ASN A 261 -2.70 10.70 -7.95
CA ASN A 261 -2.68 9.50 -7.12
C ASN A 261 -4.08 8.86 -7.02
N PHE A 262 -5.12 9.68 -6.85
CA PHE A 262 -6.52 9.23 -6.89
C PHE A 262 -6.86 8.52 -8.19
N CYS A 263 -6.50 9.10 -9.35
CA CYS A 263 -6.75 8.49 -10.66
C CYS A 263 -6.07 7.11 -10.77
N CYS A 264 -4.83 7.00 -10.28
CA CYS A 264 -4.12 5.72 -10.26
C CYS A 264 -4.78 4.70 -9.33
N ILE A 265 -5.18 5.09 -8.12
CA ILE A 265 -5.80 4.18 -7.15
C ILE A 265 -7.17 3.69 -7.64
N VAL A 266 -7.94 4.53 -8.34
CA VAL A 266 -9.16 4.09 -9.05
C VAL A 266 -8.86 2.93 -10.00
N GLY A 267 -7.81 3.04 -10.82
CA GLY A 267 -7.37 1.96 -11.70
C GLY A 267 -6.86 0.73 -10.93
N SER A 268 -6.00 0.95 -9.93
CA SER A 268 -5.33 -0.12 -9.19
C SER A 268 -6.30 -0.97 -8.37
N ILE A 269 -7.07 -0.33 -7.49
CA ILE A 269 -8.00 -1.02 -6.58
C ILE A 269 -9.29 -1.37 -7.31
N GLY A 270 -9.79 -0.48 -8.17
CA GLY A 270 -10.98 -0.75 -8.97
C GLY A 270 -10.78 -1.99 -9.83
N ILE A 271 -9.78 -2.03 -10.72
CA ILE A 271 -9.54 -3.22 -11.54
C ILE A 271 -9.15 -4.41 -10.68
N GLY A 272 -8.32 -4.23 -9.64
CA GLY A 272 -7.86 -5.31 -8.77
C GLY A 272 -8.99 -6.09 -8.08
N ILE A 273 -9.99 -5.40 -7.51
CA ILE A 273 -11.12 -6.04 -6.82
C ILE A 273 -12.03 -6.79 -7.80
N TRP A 274 -12.23 -6.25 -9.00
CA TRP A 274 -13.11 -6.86 -10.00
C TRP A 274 -12.42 -7.91 -10.86
N LEU A 275 -11.08 -8.00 -10.83
CA LEU A 275 -10.28 -8.87 -11.70
C LEU A 275 -10.68 -10.36 -11.63
N PRO A 276 -10.94 -10.96 -10.45
CA PRO A 276 -11.40 -12.35 -10.40
C PRO A 276 -12.75 -12.57 -11.08
N GLN A 277 -13.69 -11.64 -10.92
CA GLN A 277 -15.01 -11.71 -11.58
C GLN A 277 -14.92 -11.47 -13.09
N ILE A 278 -14.03 -10.58 -13.53
CA ILE A 278 -13.74 -10.37 -14.96
C ILE A 278 -13.23 -11.67 -15.58
N ILE A 279 -12.27 -12.33 -14.94
CA ILE A 279 -11.69 -13.59 -15.42
C ILE A 279 -12.72 -14.72 -15.36
N LYS A 280 -13.56 -14.78 -14.32
CA LYS A 280 -14.70 -15.71 -14.24
C LYS A 280 -15.64 -15.56 -15.44
N GLY A 281 -15.94 -14.31 -15.82
CA GLY A 281 -16.78 -13.99 -16.98
C GLY A 281 -16.23 -14.44 -18.32
N LEU A 282 -14.95 -14.85 -18.40
CA LEU A 282 -14.34 -15.43 -19.61
C LEU A 282 -14.52 -16.95 -19.72
N GLY A 283 -15.25 -17.57 -18.79
CA GLY A 283 -15.51 -19.02 -18.78
C GLY A 283 -14.39 -19.86 -18.16
N ILE A 284 -13.46 -19.25 -17.43
CA ILE A 284 -12.37 -19.95 -16.75
C ILE A 284 -12.90 -20.66 -15.48
N SER A 285 -12.40 -21.86 -15.20
CA SER A 285 -12.78 -22.66 -14.02
C SER A 285 -12.29 -22.01 -12.72
N ASN A 286 -12.94 -22.29 -11.59
CA ASN A 286 -12.69 -21.60 -10.33
C ASN A 286 -11.24 -21.69 -9.83
N GLY A 287 -10.61 -22.86 -9.86
CA GLY A 287 -9.21 -23.01 -9.42
C GLY A 287 -8.19 -22.38 -10.36
N MET A 288 -8.53 -22.23 -11.64
CA MET A 288 -7.65 -21.57 -12.60
C MET A 288 -7.71 -20.04 -12.50
N ILE A 289 -8.80 -19.46 -11.99
CA ILE A 289 -8.92 -18.00 -11.79
C ILE A 289 -7.77 -17.48 -10.94
N GLY A 290 -7.45 -18.16 -9.84
CA GLY A 290 -6.36 -17.76 -8.96
C GLY A 290 -5.00 -17.68 -9.66
N LEU A 291 -4.68 -18.67 -10.50
CA LEU A 291 -3.46 -18.71 -11.30
C LEU A 291 -3.44 -17.62 -12.38
N VAL A 292 -4.57 -17.37 -13.04
CA VAL A 292 -4.68 -16.35 -14.09
C VAL A 292 -4.63 -14.94 -13.50
N VAL A 293 -5.20 -14.70 -12.32
CA VAL A 293 -5.08 -13.42 -11.60
C VAL A 293 -3.64 -13.17 -11.16
N ALA A 294 -2.90 -14.20 -10.75
CA ALA A 294 -1.51 -14.06 -10.31
C ALA A 294 -0.58 -13.55 -11.44
N LEU A 295 -0.86 -13.89 -12.70
CA LEU A 295 -0.03 -13.56 -13.86
C LEU A 295 0.15 -12.03 -14.06
N PRO A 296 -0.91 -11.20 -14.12
CA PRO A 296 -0.80 -9.74 -14.13
C PRO A 296 0.10 -9.16 -13.03
N TYR A 297 -0.01 -9.67 -11.80
CA TYR A 297 0.77 -9.16 -10.67
C TYR A 297 2.23 -9.62 -10.72
N LEU A 298 2.50 -10.84 -11.21
CA LEU A 298 3.85 -11.33 -11.44
C LEU A 298 4.57 -10.48 -12.50
N LEU A 299 3.91 -10.26 -13.64
CA LEU A 299 4.43 -9.40 -14.70
C LEU A 299 4.61 -7.97 -14.19
N GLY A 300 3.65 -7.47 -13.42
CA GLY A 300 3.74 -6.14 -12.85
C GLY A 300 4.85 -5.96 -11.83
N ALA A 301 5.17 -6.97 -11.02
CA ALA A 301 6.32 -6.93 -10.11
C ALA A 301 7.65 -6.81 -10.90
N LEU A 302 7.80 -7.60 -11.96
CA LEU A 302 8.98 -7.55 -12.83
C LEU A 302 9.08 -6.20 -13.56
N SER A 303 7.98 -5.76 -14.19
CA SER A 303 7.91 -4.47 -14.89
C SER A 303 8.20 -3.31 -13.95
N MET A 304 7.60 -3.27 -12.76
CA MET A 304 7.80 -2.22 -11.76
C MET A 304 9.28 -2.07 -11.37
N THR A 305 9.98 -3.18 -11.12
CA THR A 305 11.40 -3.15 -10.74
C THR A 305 12.29 -2.66 -11.90
N LEU A 306 12.01 -3.10 -13.13
CA LEU A 306 12.73 -2.64 -14.32
C LEU A 306 12.45 -1.15 -14.59
N TRP A 307 11.19 -0.75 -14.52
CA TRP A 307 10.74 0.64 -14.77
C TRP A 307 11.37 1.60 -13.76
N ALA A 308 11.39 1.23 -12.48
CA ALA A 308 12.03 2.03 -11.44
C ALA A 308 13.55 2.19 -11.67
N ARG A 309 14.24 1.14 -12.12
CA ARG A 309 15.68 1.21 -12.45
C ARG A 309 15.94 2.14 -13.64
N LEU A 310 15.11 2.06 -14.69
CA LEU A 310 15.22 2.93 -15.87
C LEU A 310 14.92 4.39 -15.50
N ALA A 311 13.85 4.63 -14.76
CA ALA A 311 13.47 5.97 -14.30
C ALA A 311 14.55 6.59 -13.41
N ASN A 312 15.20 5.80 -12.54
CA ASN A 312 16.27 6.28 -11.66
C ASN A 312 17.56 6.62 -12.41
N ARG A 313 17.84 5.95 -13.54
CA ARG A 313 18.97 6.28 -14.42
C ARG A 313 18.71 7.50 -15.30
N SER A 314 17.45 7.85 -15.50
CA SER A 314 17.06 8.99 -16.33
C SER A 314 17.20 10.32 -15.58
N GLN A 315 17.72 11.33 -16.30
CA GLN A 315 17.71 12.73 -15.89
C GLN A 315 16.29 13.33 -15.88
N HIS A 316 15.35 12.71 -16.59
CA HIS A 316 13.96 13.15 -16.69
C HIS A 316 13.02 12.04 -16.23
N ARG A 317 12.39 12.24 -15.06
CA ARG A 317 11.51 11.25 -14.43
C ARG A 317 10.06 11.37 -14.90
N LEU A 318 9.63 12.56 -15.30
CA LEU A 318 8.26 12.84 -15.75
C LEU A 318 7.79 11.90 -16.88
N PRO A 319 8.57 11.62 -17.95
CA PRO A 319 8.13 10.73 -19.03
C PRO A 319 7.81 9.32 -18.57
N TYR A 320 8.51 8.79 -17.55
CA TYR A 320 8.29 7.44 -17.03
C TYR A 320 6.96 7.32 -16.29
N VAL A 321 6.57 8.37 -15.57
CA VAL A 321 5.30 8.42 -14.84
C VAL A 321 4.13 8.60 -15.80
N VAL A 322 4.27 9.53 -16.76
CA VAL A 322 3.26 9.81 -17.79
C VAL A 322 3.04 8.59 -18.68
N SER A 323 4.12 7.98 -19.19
CA SER A 323 4.02 6.79 -20.05
C SER A 323 3.40 5.60 -19.33
N ALA A 324 3.68 5.42 -18.03
CA ALA A 324 3.05 4.36 -17.24
C ALA A 324 1.52 4.53 -17.13
N LEU A 325 1.02 5.73 -16.82
CA LEU A 325 -0.43 5.97 -16.78
C LEU A 325 -1.08 5.88 -18.16
N ALA A 326 -0.44 6.45 -19.19
CA ALA A 326 -0.94 6.40 -20.55
C ALA A 326 -1.02 4.95 -21.07
N LEU A 327 0.01 4.15 -20.83
CA LEU A 327 0.04 2.74 -21.22
C LEU A 327 -1.04 1.94 -20.49
N ALA A 328 -1.28 2.22 -19.20
CA ALA A 328 -2.37 1.59 -18.45
C ALA A 328 -3.74 1.90 -19.07
N ALA A 329 -3.99 3.16 -19.45
CA ALA A 329 -5.23 3.55 -20.10
C ALA A 329 -5.42 2.88 -21.47
N VAL A 330 -4.39 2.89 -22.31
CA VAL A 330 -4.42 2.23 -23.63
C VAL A 330 -4.65 0.73 -23.48
N ALA A 331 -4.01 0.09 -22.52
CA ALA A 331 -4.20 -1.33 -22.25
C ALA A 331 -5.62 -1.67 -21.77
N LEU A 332 -6.26 -0.81 -20.97
CA LEU A 332 -7.67 -0.99 -20.60
C LEU A 332 -8.63 -0.79 -21.79
N VAL A 333 -8.34 0.16 -22.68
CA VAL A 333 -9.09 0.30 -23.94
C VAL A 333 -8.93 -0.94 -24.83
N ALA A 334 -7.72 -1.48 -24.95
CA ALA A 334 -7.49 -2.73 -25.67
C ALA A 334 -8.25 -3.91 -25.04
N ALA A 335 -8.29 -3.99 -23.70
CA ALA A 335 -9.06 -4.99 -22.98
C ALA A 335 -10.59 -4.83 -23.20
N ALA A 336 -11.08 -3.60 -23.35
CA ALA A 336 -12.48 -3.31 -23.64
C ALA A 336 -12.89 -3.73 -25.06
N LEU A 337 -12.04 -3.47 -26.05
CA LEU A 337 -12.30 -3.73 -27.46
C LEU A 337 -12.15 -5.22 -27.82
N THR A 338 -11.35 -5.96 -27.07
CA THR A 338 -11.05 -7.36 -27.40
C THR A 338 -12.08 -8.32 -26.80
N THR A 339 -12.60 -9.23 -27.63
CA THR A 339 -13.47 -10.34 -27.19
C THR A 339 -12.69 -11.63 -26.89
N HIS A 340 -11.50 -11.79 -27.48
CA HIS A 340 -10.67 -12.99 -27.30
C HIS A 340 -10.10 -13.07 -25.86
N PRO A 341 -10.35 -14.17 -25.10
CA PRO A 341 -9.97 -14.28 -23.70
C PRO A 341 -8.47 -14.04 -23.43
N THR A 342 -7.59 -14.63 -24.23
CA THR A 342 -6.14 -14.52 -24.02
C THR A 342 -5.62 -13.11 -24.23
N LEU A 343 -6.10 -12.41 -25.26
CA LEU A 343 -5.72 -11.03 -25.56
C LEU A 343 -6.28 -10.07 -24.51
N LYS A 344 -7.47 -10.33 -23.97
CA LYS A 344 -8.02 -9.58 -22.84
C LYS A 344 -7.16 -9.75 -21.58
N ILE A 345 -6.76 -10.97 -21.24
CA ILE A 345 -5.86 -11.25 -20.11
C ILE A 345 -4.49 -10.58 -20.32
N ALA A 346 -3.94 -10.64 -21.53
CA ALA A 346 -2.69 -9.97 -21.88
C ALA A 346 -2.81 -8.45 -21.71
N SER A 347 -3.92 -7.86 -22.16
CA SER A 347 -4.19 -6.42 -22.03
C SER A 347 -4.34 -6.00 -20.57
N LEU A 348 -5.09 -6.78 -19.76
CA LEU A 348 -5.20 -6.55 -18.32
C LEU A 348 -3.85 -6.72 -17.60
N SER A 349 -3.01 -7.65 -18.05
CA SER A 349 -1.66 -7.83 -17.51
C SER A 349 -0.78 -6.61 -17.76
N VAL A 350 -0.83 -6.05 -18.98
CA VAL A 350 -0.15 -4.78 -19.30
C VAL A 350 -0.70 -3.65 -18.44
N ALA A 351 -2.02 -3.54 -18.28
CA ALA A 351 -2.64 -2.49 -17.47
C ALA A 351 -2.17 -2.55 -16.00
N VAL A 352 -2.20 -3.72 -15.36
CA VAL A 352 -1.72 -3.93 -13.99
C VAL A 352 -0.23 -3.63 -13.87
N ALA A 353 0.59 -4.09 -14.84
CA ALA A 353 2.02 -3.84 -14.83
C ALA A 353 2.37 -2.35 -14.97
N SER A 354 1.64 -1.63 -15.82
CA SER A 354 1.78 -0.19 -15.99
C SER A 354 1.36 0.59 -14.74
N ILE A 355 0.26 0.20 -14.08
CA ILE A 355 -0.19 0.80 -12.82
C ILE A 355 0.85 0.63 -11.71
N LEU A 356 1.41 -0.57 -11.54
CA LEU A 356 2.45 -0.81 -10.54
C LEU A 356 3.75 -0.04 -10.86
N SER A 357 4.10 0.07 -12.14
CA SER A 357 5.24 0.87 -12.60
C SER A 357 5.08 2.37 -12.31
N PHE A 358 3.85 2.89 -12.44
CA PHE A 358 3.51 4.23 -12.00
C PHE A 358 3.75 4.38 -10.48
N GLN A 359 3.26 3.46 -9.65
CA GLN A 359 3.41 3.55 -8.20
C GLN A 359 4.89 3.62 -7.78
N ALA A 360 5.77 2.86 -8.43
CA ALA A 360 7.20 2.89 -8.12
C ALA A 360 7.90 4.21 -8.49
N THR A 361 7.39 4.92 -9.49
CA THR A 361 8.06 6.12 -10.04
C THR A 361 7.43 7.42 -9.54
N PHE A 362 6.13 7.41 -9.22
CA PHE A 362 5.38 8.57 -8.76
C PHE A 362 5.91 9.16 -7.46
N TRP A 363 6.19 8.32 -6.44
CA TRP A 363 6.60 8.78 -5.12
C TRP A 363 7.94 9.53 -5.09
N ALA A 364 8.76 9.37 -6.13
CA ALA A 364 10.01 10.09 -6.28
C ALA A 364 9.81 11.59 -6.59
N ILE A 365 8.62 12.02 -7.01
CA ILE A 365 8.32 13.41 -7.41
C ILE A 365 7.89 14.27 -6.22
N PRO A 366 6.89 13.89 -5.40
CA PRO A 366 6.56 14.66 -4.20
C PRO A 366 7.81 14.88 -3.32
N SER A 367 8.68 13.88 -3.22
CA SER A 367 9.88 13.93 -2.39
C SER A 367 10.94 14.95 -2.83
N THR A 368 10.90 15.50 -4.05
CA THR A 368 11.91 16.48 -4.50
C THR A 368 11.70 17.88 -3.95
N PHE A 369 10.44 18.28 -3.75
CA PHE A 369 10.09 19.64 -3.33
C PHE A 369 9.38 19.69 -1.98
N LEU A 370 8.84 18.57 -1.51
CA LEU A 370 8.32 18.44 -0.16
C LEU A 370 9.48 18.09 0.79
N THR A 371 9.97 19.09 1.54
CA THR A 371 11.02 18.94 2.55
C THR A 371 10.51 19.26 3.96
N GLY A 372 11.11 18.66 4.99
CA GLY A 372 10.80 18.93 6.40
C GLY A 372 9.37 18.56 6.85
N ARG A 373 8.80 19.30 7.82
CA ARG A 373 7.44 19.08 8.37
C ARG A 373 6.33 19.23 7.33
N ALA A 374 6.50 20.16 6.38
CA ALA A 374 5.63 20.33 5.23
C ALA A 374 5.54 19.05 4.38
N ALA A 375 6.61 18.25 4.33
CA ALA A 375 6.61 17.01 3.56
C ALA A 375 5.73 15.92 4.14
N ALA A 376 5.78 15.71 5.47
CA ALA A 376 4.95 14.71 6.13
C ALA A 376 3.46 15.02 5.94
N GLY A 377 3.06 16.29 6.10
CA GLY A 377 1.68 16.73 5.87
C GLY A 377 1.23 16.61 4.42
N GLY A 378 2.07 17.05 3.47
CA GLY A 378 1.76 16.98 2.04
C GLY A 378 1.67 15.54 1.52
N LEU A 379 2.61 14.67 1.92
CA LEU A 379 2.57 13.24 1.57
C LEU A 379 1.33 12.56 2.17
N ALA A 380 1.01 12.83 3.44
CA ALA A 380 -0.18 12.30 4.08
C ALA A 380 -1.45 12.72 3.34
N MET A 381 -1.54 13.98 2.90
CA MET A 381 -2.66 14.47 2.09
C MET A 381 -2.79 13.75 0.74
N ILE A 382 -1.66 13.57 0.03
CA ILE A 382 -1.63 12.85 -1.27
C ILE A 382 -2.12 11.40 -1.10
N VAL A 383 -1.66 10.71 -0.05
CA VAL A 383 -2.10 9.34 0.26
C VAL A 383 -3.58 9.33 0.61
N SER A 384 -4.02 10.20 1.52
CA SER A 384 -5.37 10.20 2.06
C SER A 384 -6.41 10.48 0.97
N ILE A 385 -6.23 11.55 0.18
CA ILE A 385 -7.10 11.86 -0.96
C ILE A 385 -7.03 10.74 -2.01
N GLY A 386 -5.84 10.19 -2.24
CA GLY A 386 -5.68 9.05 -3.15
C GLY A 386 -6.50 7.83 -2.73
N ASN A 387 -6.55 7.51 -1.43
CA ASN A 387 -7.31 6.37 -0.90
C ASN A 387 -8.82 6.48 -1.18
N LEU A 388 -9.37 7.68 -1.37
CA LEU A 388 -10.76 7.85 -1.83
C LEU A 388 -10.99 7.22 -3.22
N GLY A 389 -9.95 7.09 -4.04
CA GLY A 389 -10.00 6.35 -5.30
C GLY A 389 -10.33 4.87 -5.09
N GLY A 390 -9.97 4.31 -3.94
CA GLY A 390 -10.33 2.94 -3.54
C GLY A 390 -11.81 2.78 -3.19
N PHE A 391 -12.50 3.87 -2.84
CA PHE A 391 -13.95 3.90 -2.73
C PHE A 391 -14.60 4.08 -4.12
N THR A 392 -14.16 5.09 -4.88
CA THR A 392 -14.77 5.45 -6.15
C THR A 392 -14.60 4.36 -7.22
N GLY A 393 -13.43 3.71 -7.31
CA GLY A 393 -13.16 2.72 -8.35
C GLY A 393 -14.11 1.53 -8.33
N PRO A 394 -14.19 0.76 -7.23
CA PRO A 394 -15.10 -0.38 -7.14
C PRO A 394 -16.57 -0.01 -7.32
N PHE A 395 -17.00 1.12 -6.74
CA PHE A 395 -18.38 1.60 -6.86
C PHE A 395 -18.75 2.00 -8.29
N LEU A 396 -17.88 2.78 -8.96
CA LEU A 396 -18.07 3.20 -10.35
C LEU A 396 -18.17 1.99 -11.31
N ILE A 397 -17.26 1.03 -11.17
CA ILE A 397 -17.28 -0.20 -11.98
C ILE A 397 -18.58 -0.97 -11.74
N GLY A 398 -19.01 -1.10 -10.48
CA GLY A 398 -20.26 -1.76 -10.11
C GLY A 398 -21.49 -1.10 -10.73
N LEU A 399 -21.59 0.22 -10.63
CA LEU A 399 -22.70 1.01 -11.18
C LEU A 399 -22.82 0.86 -12.69
N ILE A 400 -21.70 0.99 -13.41
CA ILE A 400 -21.70 0.86 -14.88
C ILE A 400 -21.96 -0.60 -15.27
N LYS A 401 -21.43 -1.58 -14.52
CA LYS A 401 -21.66 -3.00 -14.78
C LYS A 401 -23.14 -3.36 -14.63
N ASP A 402 -23.82 -2.89 -13.59
CA ASP A 402 -25.25 -3.16 -13.42
C ASP A 402 -26.08 -2.50 -14.53
N ALA A 403 -25.71 -1.29 -14.96
CA ALA A 403 -26.42 -0.59 -16.04
C ALA A 403 -26.21 -1.23 -17.43
N THR A 404 -25.08 -1.87 -17.67
CA THR A 404 -24.66 -2.35 -19.01
C THR A 404 -24.57 -3.87 -19.13
N ASN A 405 -24.66 -4.60 -18.01
CA ASN A 405 -24.41 -6.04 -17.89
C ASN A 405 -23.04 -6.49 -18.43
N SER A 406 -22.07 -5.59 -18.57
CA SER A 406 -20.75 -5.87 -19.16
C SER A 406 -19.62 -5.10 -18.47
N PHE A 407 -18.41 -5.65 -18.55
CA PHE A 407 -17.19 -4.99 -18.09
C PHE A 407 -16.54 -4.07 -19.14
N THR A 408 -17.07 -4.01 -20.37
CA THR A 408 -16.53 -3.17 -21.44
C THR A 408 -16.60 -1.66 -21.12
N LEU A 409 -17.77 -1.13 -20.74
CA LEU A 409 -17.90 0.29 -20.39
C LEU A 409 -17.13 0.67 -19.11
N PRO A 410 -17.10 -0.15 -18.05
CA PRO A 410 -16.23 0.10 -16.90
C PRO A 410 -14.75 0.29 -17.27
N PHE A 411 -14.22 -0.48 -18.21
CA PHE A 411 -12.84 -0.31 -18.67
C PHE A 411 -12.60 1.03 -19.36
N PHE A 412 -13.53 1.48 -20.21
CA PHE A 412 -13.45 2.82 -20.80
C PHE A 412 -13.49 3.92 -19.74
N ALA A 413 -14.38 3.81 -18.76
CA ALA A 413 -14.50 4.80 -17.68
C ALA A 413 -13.20 4.90 -16.86
N VAL A 414 -12.62 3.76 -16.47
CA VAL A 414 -11.35 3.72 -15.74
C VAL A 414 -10.19 4.23 -16.62
N ALA A 415 -10.17 3.88 -17.91
CA ALA A 415 -9.17 4.39 -18.85
C ALA A 415 -9.24 5.92 -18.98
N SER A 416 -10.45 6.50 -19.06
CA SER A 416 -10.65 7.95 -19.09
C SER A 416 -10.12 8.63 -17.82
N ILE A 417 -10.33 8.03 -16.64
CA ILE A 417 -9.79 8.55 -15.38
C ILE A 417 -8.26 8.50 -15.35
N LEU A 418 -7.65 7.41 -15.84
CA LEU A 418 -6.19 7.31 -15.96
C LEU A 418 -5.62 8.31 -16.97
N LEU A 419 -6.33 8.59 -18.07
CA LEU A 419 -5.95 9.63 -19.03
C LEU A 419 -6.04 11.03 -18.41
N ILE A 420 -7.06 11.31 -17.58
CA ILE A 420 -7.14 12.56 -16.82
C ILE A 420 -5.90 12.69 -15.91
N GLY A 421 -5.54 11.63 -15.18
CA GLY A 421 -4.30 11.59 -14.39
C GLY A 421 -3.04 11.83 -15.22
N THR A 422 -2.99 11.28 -16.44
CA THR A 422 -1.89 11.49 -17.40
C THR A 422 -1.80 12.96 -17.82
N CYS A 423 -2.92 13.57 -18.21
CA CYS A 423 -2.99 14.98 -18.61
C CYS A 423 -2.64 15.92 -17.47
N LEU A 424 -3.13 15.66 -16.25
CA LEU A 424 -2.77 16.42 -15.05
C LEU A 424 -1.27 16.33 -14.76
N MET A 425 -0.67 15.16 -14.97
CA MET A 425 0.76 14.95 -14.78
C MET A 425 1.60 15.72 -15.81
N ILE A 426 1.17 15.72 -17.08
CA ILE A 426 1.81 16.53 -18.13
C ILE A 426 1.69 18.02 -17.81
N TRP A 427 0.49 18.48 -17.39
CA TRP A 427 0.23 19.86 -17.04
C TRP A 427 1.05 20.34 -15.83
N LEU A 428 1.23 19.49 -14.82
CA LEU A 428 2.05 19.80 -13.65
C LEU A 428 3.53 20.06 -14.02
N GLY A 429 4.01 19.41 -15.08
CA GLY A 429 5.42 19.47 -15.49
C GLY A 429 6.35 18.81 -14.48
N ASP A 430 7.66 18.93 -14.67
CA ASP A 430 8.66 18.41 -13.72
C ASP A 430 8.87 19.44 -12.59
N PRO A 431 8.34 19.21 -11.37
CA PRO A 431 8.46 20.18 -10.29
C PRO A 431 9.92 20.38 -9.85
N ALA A 432 10.80 19.41 -10.12
CA ALA A 432 12.21 19.46 -9.78
C ALA A 432 13.01 20.42 -10.69
N LYS A 433 12.53 20.69 -11.92
CA LYS A 433 13.18 21.65 -12.84
C LYS A 433 12.88 23.12 -12.51
N GLN A 434 11.87 23.39 -11.68
CA GLN A 434 11.38 24.75 -11.41
C GLN A 434 12.03 25.44 -10.19
N GLN A 435 12.99 24.81 -9.52
CA GLN A 435 13.78 25.49 -8.49
C GLN A 435 15.00 26.14 -9.13
N PRO A 436 15.20 27.47 -9.01
CA PRO A 436 16.46 28.08 -9.40
C PRO A 436 17.57 27.46 -8.58
N VAL A 437 18.62 26.98 -9.25
CA VAL A 437 19.87 26.56 -8.62
C VAL A 437 20.32 27.71 -7.72
N GLN A 438 20.28 27.52 -6.40
CA GLN A 438 20.95 28.45 -5.50
C GLN A 438 22.43 28.43 -5.91
N PRO A 439 23.03 29.56 -6.32
CA PRO A 439 24.44 29.58 -6.66
C PRO A 439 25.21 29.08 -5.44
N GLN A 440 25.98 28.00 -5.64
CA GLN A 440 26.95 27.55 -4.67
C GLN A 440 27.80 28.77 -4.29
N ALA A 441 27.72 29.19 -3.02
CA ALA A 441 28.65 30.17 -2.50
C ALA A 441 30.05 29.57 -2.69
N LEU A 442 30.78 30.12 -3.67
CA LEU A 442 32.21 29.91 -3.85
C LEU A 442 32.90 30.48 -2.61
N ASN A 443 32.95 29.68 -1.55
CA ASN A 443 33.95 29.83 -0.52
C ASN A 443 35.27 29.33 -1.10
N SER A 444 36.03 30.22 -1.72
CA SER A 444 37.47 30.06 -1.84
C SER A 444 38.13 31.35 -1.39
N HIS A 445 38.67 31.24 -0.18
CA HIS A 445 39.71 32.08 0.40
C HIS A 445 40.67 32.65 -0.64
N SER A 446 40.88 33.96 -0.56
CA SER A 446 42.16 34.62 -0.80
C SER A 446 42.39 35.59 0.35
#